data_AF-A0A9X2RA98-F1
#
_entry.id   AF-A0A9X2RA98-F1
#
_cell.length_a   1.000
_cell.length_b   1.000
_cell.length_c   1.000
_cell.angle_alpha   90.00
_cell.angle_beta   90.00
_cell.angle_gamma   90.00
#
_symmetry.space_group_name_H-M   'P 1'
#
loop_
_entity.id
_entity.type
_entity.pdbx_description
1 polymer ?
#
loop_
_entity_poly.entity_id
_entity_poly.type
_entity_poly.pdbx_seq_one_letter_code
_entity_poly.pdbx_strand_id
1 'polypeptide(L)'
;MLVLLSVHTVFAVVVVGPVWGAEVWPALSGGEAAAWLASALLLAGVLPALGMQLLNVLLGREPAWFLGVLLIGIVFFGLDAVLEASLLRSVSRVVFGAPLVGLFLSLLVTAGTYAVLLRVMEARFEVDRQAAPRAGGPSRRRTGFYRWVERTLPAGRLVALTLRQVARTRRLRGVGLHGLALVIVWYGAALGGVFGDVARSLFLIGLFGLGPTLGLGFIVFGISAGHADGLFARPHAPRRIVKATLVLLWLGILPGTLLLPAFLPWLSPAQSSLLLGFALWWSGIVVPALVYVAPRLRKPVDTSASAFTISVRTLHGIAVYPLWFALMIAAAVADAAGVWWTAGAVLGGAGLIGLLALPWTTGMLARQLASHRHAMLAGFRENEPV
;
A
#
# COMPACT_ATOMS: atom_id res chain seq x y z
N MET A 1 -15.20 20.02 2.84
CA MET A 1 -15.13 19.82 4.30
C MET A 1 -14.54 18.45 4.71
N LEU A 2 -14.76 17.36 3.95
CA LEU A 2 -14.22 16.02 4.24
C LEU A 2 -12.68 15.84 4.14
N VAL A 3 -11.96 16.77 3.49
CA VAL A 3 -10.48 16.70 3.35
C VAL A 3 -9.76 17.06 4.66
N LEU A 4 -10.39 17.83 5.55
CA LEU A 4 -9.85 18.24 6.86
C LEU A 4 -9.86 17.09 7.89
N LEU A 5 -10.64 16.04 7.66
CA LEU A 5 -10.76 14.85 8.53
C LEU A 5 -10.07 13.61 7.93
N SER A 6 -9.07 13.81 7.07
CA SER A 6 -8.18 12.73 6.66
C SER A 6 -7.27 12.35 7.84
N VAL A 7 -7.05 11.05 8.04
CA VAL A 7 -6.11 10.51 9.05
C VAL A 7 -4.75 11.21 8.97
N HIS A 8 -4.31 11.61 7.78
CA HIS A 8 -3.03 12.31 7.58
C HIS A 8 -3.05 13.72 8.18
N THR A 9 -4.16 14.45 8.05
CA THR A 9 -4.32 15.81 8.60
C THR A 9 -4.46 15.77 10.12
N VAL A 10 -5.21 14.80 10.65
CA VAL A 10 -5.33 14.57 12.10
C VAL A 10 -3.99 14.14 12.70
N PHE A 11 -3.28 13.21 12.07
CA PHE A 11 -1.97 12.76 12.51
C PHE A 11 -0.94 13.89 12.49
N ALA A 12 -0.94 14.72 11.44
CA ALA A 12 -0.08 15.90 11.38
C ALA A 12 -0.36 16.85 12.56
N VAL A 13 -1.62 17.13 12.90
CA VAL A 13 -1.96 18.00 14.04
C VAL A 13 -1.59 17.38 15.38
N VAL A 14 -1.83 16.07 15.56
CA VAL A 14 -1.53 15.34 16.82
C VAL A 14 -0.03 15.21 17.08
N VAL A 15 0.79 15.12 16.02
CA VAL A 15 2.26 15.03 16.16
C VAL A 15 2.89 16.42 16.25
N VAL A 16 2.46 17.37 15.40
CA VAL A 16 3.06 18.71 15.32
C VAL A 16 2.63 19.61 16.48
N GLY A 17 1.36 19.50 16.93
CA GLY A 17 0.80 20.36 17.99
C GLY A 17 1.56 20.28 19.34
N PRO A 18 1.83 19.09 19.88
CA PRO A 18 2.58 18.93 21.13
C PRO A 18 4.01 19.46 21.03
N VAL A 19 4.72 19.16 19.93
CA VAL A 19 6.09 19.64 19.68
C VAL A 19 6.11 21.17 19.56
N TRP A 20 5.15 21.74 18.83
CA TRP A 20 5.03 23.17 18.67
C TRP A 20 4.78 23.88 20.01
N GLY A 21 3.84 23.38 20.80
CA GLY A 21 3.48 23.98 22.09
C GLY A 21 4.59 23.87 23.14
N ALA A 22 5.35 22.78 23.14
CA ALA A 22 6.39 22.53 24.13
C ALA A 22 7.75 23.14 23.76
N GLU A 23 8.13 23.13 22.47
CA GLU A 23 9.50 23.45 22.05
C GLU A 23 9.61 24.71 21.19
N VAL A 24 8.56 25.08 20.44
CA VAL A 24 8.63 26.16 19.44
C VAL A 24 8.00 27.45 19.95
N TRP A 25 6.79 27.36 20.51
CA TRP A 25 6.07 28.49 21.08
C TRP A 25 6.84 29.24 22.18
N PRO A 26 7.50 28.58 23.15
CA PRO A 26 8.27 29.28 24.17
C PRO A 26 9.62 29.82 23.68
N ALA A 27 10.13 29.34 22.54
CA ALA A 27 11.47 29.66 22.04
C ALA A 27 11.50 30.75 20.96
N LEU A 28 10.37 31.03 20.31
CA LEU A 28 10.28 31.98 19.19
C LEU A 28 9.27 33.10 19.49
N SER A 29 9.37 34.20 18.75
CA SER A 29 8.34 35.24 18.78
C SER A 29 7.01 34.69 18.26
N GLY A 30 5.87 35.21 18.74
CA GLY A 30 4.54 34.65 18.39
C GLY A 30 4.27 34.56 16.88
N GLY A 31 4.78 35.52 16.10
CA GLY A 31 4.68 35.50 14.63
C GLY A 31 5.55 34.42 13.97
N GLU A 32 6.77 34.21 14.47
CA GLU A 32 7.69 33.17 13.98
C GLU A 32 7.22 31.76 14.38
N ALA A 33 6.71 31.59 15.60
CA ALA A 33 6.10 30.35 16.05
C ALA A 33 4.87 30.00 15.19
N ALA A 34 4.04 30.99 14.84
CA ALA A 34 2.90 30.79 13.93
C ALA A 34 3.35 30.43 12.50
N ALA A 35 4.39 31.09 11.97
CA ALA A 35 4.95 30.79 10.66
C ALA A 35 5.56 29.38 10.59
N TRP A 36 6.23 28.96 11.67
CA TRP A 36 6.75 27.60 11.82
C TRP A 36 5.62 26.57 11.80
N LEU A 37 4.55 26.79 12.56
CA LEU A 37 3.37 25.90 12.60
C LEU A 37 2.68 25.81 11.25
N ALA A 38 2.48 26.95 10.58
CA ALA A 38 1.88 26.99 9.25
C ALA A 38 2.72 26.21 8.23
N SER A 39 4.05 26.33 8.27
CA SER A 39 4.97 25.57 7.42
C SER A 39 4.85 24.07 7.68
N ALA A 40 4.84 23.66 8.96
CA ALA A 40 4.71 22.26 9.34
C ALA A 40 3.38 21.66 8.88
N LEU A 41 2.26 22.39 9.02
CA LEU A 41 0.95 21.94 8.57
C LEU A 41 0.82 21.88 7.04
N LEU A 42 1.43 22.83 6.32
CA LEU A 42 1.49 22.81 4.86
C LEU A 42 2.26 21.59 4.37
N LEU A 43 3.43 21.31 4.94
CA LEU A 43 4.29 20.21 4.51
C LEU A 43 3.83 18.83 4.97
N ALA A 44 3.24 18.70 6.18
CA ALA A 44 2.82 17.41 6.73
C ALA A 44 1.34 17.08 6.47
N GLY A 45 0.49 18.08 6.25
CA GLY A 45 -0.94 17.90 6.02
C GLY A 45 -1.35 18.15 4.57
N VAL A 46 -1.10 19.36 4.06
CA VAL A 46 -1.62 19.83 2.77
C VAL A 46 -0.86 19.22 1.59
N LEU A 47 0.47 19.27 1.63
CA LEU A 47 1.33 18.79 0.54
C LEU A 47 1.17 17.28 0.30
N PRO A 48 1.06 16.40 1.32
CA PRO A 48 0.78 14.99 1.09
C PRO A 48 -0.62 14.77 0.51
N ALA A 49 -1.63 15.56 0.91
CA ALA A 49 -2.96 15.47 0.33
C ALA A 49 -2.98 15.88 -1.15
N LEU A 50 -2.31 16.99 -1.50
CA LEU A 50 -2.15 17.44 -2.89
C LEU A 50 -1.31 16.46 -3.71
N GLY A 51 -0.24 15.94 -3.12
CA GLY A 51 0.58 14.88 -3.70
C GLY A 51 -0.26 13.66 -4.03
N MET A 52 -1.07 13.15 -3.10
CA MET A 52 -1.98 12.02 -3.32
C MET A 52 -3.00 12.29 -4.45
N GLN A 53 -3.53 13.51 -4.54
CA GLN A 53 -4.41 13.89 -5.65
C GLN A 53 -3.68 13.93 -6.99
N LEU A 54 -2.50 14.55 -7.01
CA LEU A 54 -1.64 14.64 -8.20
C LEU A 54 -1.19 13.26 -8.67
N LEU A 55 -0.84 12.38 -7.74
CA LEU A 55 -0.56 10.97 -7.98
C LEU A 55 -1.77 10.31 -8.66
N ASN A 56 -2.96 10.40 -8.08
CA ASN A 56 -4.18 9.83 -8.70
C ASN A 56 -4.47 10.37 -10.12
N VAL A 57 -4.08 11.61 -10.41
CA VAL A 57 -4.21 12.19 -11.75
C VAL A 57 -3.12 11.69 -12.71
N LEU A 58 -1.86 11.74 -12.33
CA LEU A 58 -0.70 11.33 -13.15
C LEU A 58 -0.68 9.81 -13.42
N LEU A 59 -1.05 9.01 -12.42
CA LEU A 59 -1.27 7.55 -12.55
C LEU A 59 -2.40 7.23 -13.54
N GLY A 60 -3.21 8.23 -13.91
CA GLY A 60 -4.22 8.22 -14.97
C GLY A 60 -3.64 8.16 -16.40
N ARG A 61 -2.48 8.79 -16.64
CA ARG A 61 -1.87 8.95 -17.96
C ARG A 61 -0.78 7.93 -18.25
N GLU A 62 0.29 7.89 -17.44
CA GLU A 62 1.45 7.03 -17.71
C GLU A 62 2.12 6.51 -16.41
N PRO A 63 1.94 5.23 -16.05
CA PRO A 63 2.46 4.67 -14.80
C PRO A 63 4.00 4.53 -14.77
N ALA A 64 4.67 4.55 -15.93
CA ALA A 64 6.12 4.37 -16.04
C ALA A 64 6.90 5.61 -15.58
N TRP A 65 6.43 6.81 -15.93
CA TRP A 65 7.05 8.07 -15.48
C TRP A 65 6.98 8.20 -13.96
N PHE A 66 5.84 7.85 -13.37
CA PHE A 66 5.65 7.84 -11.93
C PHE A 66 6.62 6.90 -11.21
N LEU A 67 6.77 5.66 -11.71
CA LEU A 67 7.73 4.70 -11.16
C LEU A 67 9.17 5.22 -11.27
N GLY A 68 9.52 5.89 -12.36
CA GLY A 68 10.83 6.54 -12.53
C GLY A 68 11.07 7.65 -11.51
N VAL A 69 10.13 8.58 -11.34
CA VAL A 69 10.25 9.68 -10.36
C VAL A 69 10.34 9.16 -8.92
N LEU A 70 9.54 8.14 -8.59
CA LEU A 70 9.57 7.52 -7.28
C LEU A 70 10.90 6.80 -7.01
N LEU A 71 11.42 6.07 -8.01
CA LEU A 71 12.72 5.41 -7.95
C LEU A 71 13.84 6.44 -7.75
N ILE A 72 13.81 7.55 -8.48
CA ILE A 72 14.77 8.66 -8.32
C ILE A 72 14.72 9.21 -6.89
N GLY A 73 13.53 9.45 -6.34
CA GLY A 73 13.39 9.92 -4.97
C GLY A 73 14.06 8.99 -3.96
N ILE A 74 13.98 7.68 -4.17
CA ILE A 74 14.51 6.68 -3.22
C ILE A 74 15.99 6.44 -3.40
N VAL A 75 16.48 6.46 -4.64
CA VAL A 75 17.91 6.50 -4.89
C VAL A 75 18.49 7.75 -4.23
N PHE A 76 17.83 8.90 -4.32
CA PHE A 76 18.26 10.13 -3.66
C PHE A 76 18.25 10.01 -2.13
N PHE A 77 17.18 9.50 -1.51
CA PHE A 77 17.11 9.29 -0.05
C PHE A 77 18.09 8.22 0.45
N GLY A 78 18.24 7.12 -0.30
CA GLY A 78 19.18 6.06 0.02
C GLY A 78 20.64 6.53 -0.10
N LEU A 79 20.94 7.33 -1.13
CA LEU A 79 22.26 7.97 -1.26
C LEU A 79 22.52 8.99 -0.16
N ASP A 80 21.54 9.81 0.25
CA ASP A 80 21.71 10.75 1.39
C ASP A 80 22.01 10.01 2.71
N ALA A 81 21.36 8.86 2.92
CA ALA A 81 21.59 8.02 4.09
C ALA A 81 22.95 7.30 4.06
N VAL A 82 23.38 6.81 2.89
CA VAL A 82 24.66 6.08 2.73
C VAL A 82 25.86 7.04 2.71
N LEU A 83 25.70 8.24 2.14
CA LEU A 83 26.75 9.24 2.01
C LEU A 83 26.85 10.17 3.23
N GLU A 84 25.99 9.99 4.24
CA GLU A 84 25.83 10.90 5.39
C GLU A 84 25.70 12.38 4.99
N ALA A 85 25.23 12.66 3.77
CA ALA A 85 25.27 13.99 3.18
C ALA A 85 24.36 14.98 3.92
N SER A 86 23.48 14.49 4.80
CA SER A 86 22.62 15.26 5.69
C SER A 86 21.74 16.28 4.96
N LEU A 87 21.39 16.00 3.70
CA LEU A 87 20.63 16.91 2.85
C LEU A 87 19.24 17.17 3.43
N LEU A 88 18.57 16.13 3.92
CA LEU A 88 17.29 16.26 4.63
C LEU A 88 17.39 17.14 5.88
N ARG A 89 18.46 16.96 6.66
CA ARG A 89 18.71 17.75 7.87
C ARG A 89 19.04 19.20 7.53
N SER A 90 19.76 19.43 6.43
CA SER A 90 20.10 20.75 5.92
C SER A 90 18.87 21.48 5.38
N VAL A 91 18.03 20.82 4.59
CA VAL A 91 16.74 21.36 4.11
C VAL A 91 15.81 21.64 5.28
N SER A 92 15.72 20.73 6.24
CA SER A 92 14.93 20.92 7.47
C SER A 92 15.42 22.13 8.28
N ARG A 93 16.73 22.30 8.45
CA ARG A 93 17.30 23.50 9.12
C ARG A 93 16.99 24.79 8.36
N VAL A 94 17.02 24.78 7.03
CA VAL A 94 16.67 25.98 6.24
C VAL A 94 15.18 26.31 6.38
N VAL A 95 14.31 25.31 6.33
CA VAL A 95 12.86 25.50 6.42
C VAL A 95 12.42 25.88 7.84
N PHE A 96 12.96 25.23 8.88
CA PHE A 96 12.50 25.41 10.25
C PHE A 96 13.39 26.31 11.11
N GLY A 97 14.62 26.60 10.67
CA GLY A 97 15.55 27.51 11.35
C GLY A 97 15.36 28.98 10.98
N ALA A 98 14.66 29.28 9.88
CA ALA A 98 14.26 30.65 9.50
C ALA A 98 12.75 30.66 9.19
N PRO A 99 11.87 30.76 10.22
CA PRO A 99 10.43 30.44 10.09
C PRO A 99 9.68 31.21 8.99
N LEU A 100 10.02 32.47 8.74
CA LEU A 100 9.41 33.27 7.67
C LEU A 100 9.86 32.83 6.27
N VAL A 101 11.15 32.52 6.12
CA VAL A 101 11.71 31.97 4.86
C VAL A 101 11.17 30.56 4.61
N GLY A 102 11.09 29.76 5.67
CA GLY A 102 10.45 28.44 5.68
C GLY A 102 9.01 28.46 5.22
N LEU A 103 8.22 29.41 5.70
CA LEU A 103 6.83 29.59 5.30
C LEU A 103 6.73 29.96 3.82
N PHE A 104 7.55 30.90 3.35
CA PHE A 104 7.58 31.28 1.94
C PHE A 104 7.93 30.09 1.04
N LEU A 105 8.95 29.30 1.39
CA LEU A 105 9.34 28.10 0.65
C LEU A 105 8.23 27.04 0.67
N SER A 106 7.62 26.80 1.84
CA SER A 106 6.53 25.83 2.01
C SER A 106 5.29 26.23 1.18
N LEU A 107 4.95 27.51 1.16
CA LEU A 107 3.88 28.06 0.32
C LEU A 107 4.21 27.91 -1.16
N LEU A 108 5.44 28.22 -1.58
CA LEU A 108 5.86 28.10 -2.98
C LEU A 108 5.78 26.65 -3.47
N VAL A 109 6.26 25.69 -2.67
CA VAL A 109 6.16 24.25 -2.98
C VAL A 109 4.70 23.79 -3.03
N THR A 110 3.88 24.19 -2.06
CA THR A 110 2.47 23.80 -1.99
C THR A 110 1.66 24.40 -3.14
N ALA A 111 1.84 25.70 -3.42
CA ALA A 111 1.19 26.41 -4.51
C ALA A 111 1.65 25.91 -5.88
N GLY A 112 2.95 25.63 -6.04
CA GLY A 112 3.50 25.01 -7.25
C GLY A 112 2.90 23.63 -7.50
N THR A 113 2.81 22.79 -6.46
CA THR A 113 2.17 21.47 -6.55
C THR A 113 0.68 21.59 -6.91
N TYR A 114 -0.02 22.57 -6.33
CA TYR A 114 -1.41 22.85 -6.66
C TYR A 114 -1.59 23.34 -8.12
N ALA A 115 -0.74 24.25 -8.58
CA ALA A 115 -0.77 24.74 -9.96
C ALA A 115 -0.48 23.63 -10.99
N VAL A 116 0.48 22.74 -10.69
CA VAL A 116 0.74 21.54 -11.50
C VAL A 116 -0.48 20.62 -11.51
N LEU A 117 -1.09 20.37 -10.36
CA LEU A 117 -2.31 19.56 -10.26
C LEU A 117 -3.43 20.13 -11.14
N LEU A 118 -3.69 21.44 -11.07
CA LEU A 118 -4.68 22.10 -11.90
C LEU A 118 -4.36 21.96 -13.39
N ARG A 119 -3.13 22.26 -13.82
CA ARG A 119 -2.73 22.13 -15.23
C ARG A 119 -2.87 20.69 -15.75
N VAL A 120 -2.50 19.70 -14.94
CA VAL A 120 -2.63 18.29 -15.33
C VAL A 120 -4.11 17.89 -15.40
N MET A 121 -4.96 18.41 -14.50
CA MET A 121 -6.41 18.20 -14.53
C MET A 121 -7.07 18.86 -15.75
N GLU A 122 -6.71 20.09 -16.09
CA GLU A 122 -7.20 20.81 -17.27
C GLU A 122 -6.81 20.09 -18.57
N ALA A 123 -5.52 19.76 -18.73
CA ALA A 123 -5.02 18.99 -19.86
C ALA A 123 -5.63 17.58 -19.94
N ARG A 124 -6.27 17.10 -18.86
CA ARG A 124 -6.99 15.84 -18.82
C ARG A 124 -8.45 16.00 -19.23
N PHE A 125 -9.15 17.04 -18.79
CA PHE A 125 -10.50 17.32 -19.27
C PHE A 125 -10.53 17.51 -20.79
N GLU A 126 -9.51 18.17 -21.33
CA GLU A 126 -9.37 18.39 -22.77
C GLU A 126 -9.14 17.08 -23.54
N VAL A 127 -8.32 16.16 -23.01
CA VAL A 127 -8.05 14.86 -23.64
C VAL A 127 -9.18 13.85 -23.43
N ASP A 128 -9.83 13.81 -22.27
CA ASP A 128 -10.99 12.93 -22.05
C ASP A 128 -12.17 13.36 -22.96
N ARG A 129 -12.30 14.66 -23.27
CA ARG A 129 -13.28 15.18 -24.24
C ARG A 129 -12.97 14.77 -25.69
N GLN A 130 -11.70 14.64 -26.04
CA GLN A 130 -11.23 14.26 -27.39
C GLN A 130 -11.06 12.75 -27.59
N ALA A 131 -10.85 11.97 -26.52
CA ALA A 131 -10.56 10.53 -26.56
C ALA A 131 -11.80 9.62 -26.49
N ALA A 132 -12.98 10.17 -26.21
CA ALA A 132 -14.26 9.43 -26.21
C ALA A 132 -14.53 8.59 -27.49
N PRO A 133 -14.02 8.93 -28.70
CA PRO A 133 -14.21 8.08 -29.88
C PRO A 133 -13.08 7.08 -30.19
N ARG A 134 -11.91 7.12 -29.52
CA ARG A 134 -10.73 6.32 -29.92
C ARG A 134 -10.18 5.47 -28.79
N ALA A 135 -10.89 4.38 -28.48
CA ALA A 135 -10.32 3.27 -27.73
C ALA A 135 -9.26 2.57 -28.59
N GLY A 136 -8.01 3.03 -28.49
CA GLY A 136 -6.86 2.41 -29.16
C GLY A 136 -6.73 0.92 -28.81
N GLY A 137 -6.55 0.08 -29.84
CA GLY A 137 -6.42 -1.36 -29.70
C GLY A 137 -5.25 -1.77 -28.77
N PRO A 138 -5.34 -2.91 -28.08
CA PRO A 138 -4.34 -3.32 -27.10
C PRO A 138 -2.97 -3.53 -27.75
N SER A 139 -1.92 -2.93 -27.16
CA SER A 139 -0.54 -3.10 -27.62
C SER A 139 -0.09 -4.57 -27.60
N ARG A 140 0.69 -4.98 -28.60
CA ARG A 140 1.11 -6.38 -28.86
C ARG A 140 1.76 -7.06 -27.63
N ARG A 141 2.55 -6.31 -26.85
CA ARG A 141 3.18 -6.77 -25.58
C ARG A 141 2.16 -7.06 -24.48
N ARG A 142 1.14 -6.21 -24.32
CA ARG A 142 0.09 -6.36 -23.30
C ARG A 142 -0.75 -7.61 -23.54
N THR A 143 -0.97 -7.94 -24.81
CA THR A 143 -1.64 -9.18 -25.24
C THR A 143 -0.77 -10.43 -25.01
N GLY A 144 0.55 -10.30 -24.97
CA GLY A 144 1.48 -11.38 -24.64
C GLY A 144 1.44 -11.76 -23.16
N PHE A 145 1.55 -10.77 -22.26
CA PHE A 145 1.50 -10.99 -20.82
C PHE A 145 0.20 -11.67 -20.36
N TYR A 146 -0.96 -11.17 -20.80
CA TYR A 146 -2.23 -11.79 -20.41
C TYR A 146 -2.40 -13.21 -20.97
N ARG A 147 -1.88 -13.50 -22.17
CA ARG A 147 -1.88 -14.86 -22.72
C ARG A 147 -0.98 -15.79 -21.94
N TRP A 148 0.17 -15.31 -21.47
CA TRP A 148 1.04 -16.07 -20.58
C TRP A 148 0.32 -16.35 -19.25
N VAL A 149 -0.28 -15.35 -18.61
CA VAL A 149 -1.06 -15.52 -17.37
C VAL A 149 -2.18 -16.56 -17.56
N GLU A 150 -2.91 -16.49 -18.68
CA GLU A 150 -3.99 -17.42 -19.00
C GLU A 150 -3.54 -18.87 -19.14
N ARG A 151 -2.32 -19.10 -19.62
CA ARG A 151 -1.76 -20.44 -19.90
C ARG A 151 -0.97 -21.02 -18.74
N THR A 152 -0.26 -20.18 -18.00
CA THR A 152 0.74 -20.63 -17.02
C THR A 152 0.20 -20.69 -15.60
N LEU A 153 -0.72 -19.79 -15.21
CA LEU A 153 -1.16 -19.69 -13.81
C LEU A 153 -2.39 -20.58 -13.50
N PRO A 154 -2.51 -21.08 -12.26
CA PRO A 154 -3.72 -21.76 -11.81
C PRO A 154 -4.95 -20.84 -11.92
N ALA A 155 -6.03 -21.34 -12.52
CA ALA A 155 -7.20 -20.51 -12.85
C ALA A 155 -6.85 -19.25 -13.66
N GLY A 156 -5.81 -19.33 -14.50
CA GLY A 156 -5.20 -18.21 -15.23
C GLY A 156 -6.18 -17.33 -16.01
N ARG A 157 -7.27 -17.89 -16.55
CA ARG A 157 -8.34 -17.10 -17.20
C ARG A 157 -9.02 -16.10 -16.26
N LEU A 158 -9.31 -16.52 -15.02
CA LEU A 158 -9.91 -15.66 -13.99
C LEU A 158 -8.89 -14.64 -13.47
N VAL A 159 -7.64 -15.07 -13.29
CA VAL A 159 -6.53 -14.18 -12.90
C VAL A 159 -6.34 -13.08 -13.96
N ALA A 160 -6.24 -13.46 -15.24
CA ALA A 160 -6.09 -12.51 -16.34
C ALA A 160 -7.30 -11.57 -16.48
N LEU A 161 -8.52 -12.08 -16.29
CA LEU A 161 -9.73 -11.25 -16.30
C LEU A 161 -9.66 -10.19 -15.20
N THR A 162 -9.29 -10.59 -13.99
CA THR A 162 -9.20 -9.67 -12.84
C THR A 162 -8.05 -8.67 -13.02
N LEU A 163 -6.89 -9.10 -13.51
CA LEU A 163 -5.77 -8.21 -13.84
C LEU A 163 -6.14 -7.21 -14.95
N ARG A 164 -6.87 -7.65 -15.99
CA ARG A 164 -7.39 -6.75 -17.03
C ARG A 164 -8.34 -5.73 -16.44
N GLN A 165 -9.19 -6.13 -15.51
CA GLN A 165 -10.09 -5.22 -14.83
C GLN A 165 -9.33 -4.22 -13.97
N VAL A 166 -8.37 -4.66 -13.15
CA VAL A 166 -7.49 -3.77 -12.38
C VAL A 166 -6.80 -2.76 -13.31
N ALA A 167 -6.32 -3.22 -14.47
CA ALA A 167 -5.61 -2.36 -15.41
C ALA A 167 -6.51 -1.44 -16.27
N ARG A 168 -7.80 -1.77 -16.42
CA ARG A 168 -8.81 -0.95 -17.13
C ARG A 168 -9.50 0.05 -16.19
N THR A 169 -9.73 -0.34 -14.94
CA THR A 169 -10.37 0.51 -13.94
C THR A 169 -9.31 1.44 -13.34
N ARG A 170 -9.36 2.72 -13.70
CA ARG A 170 -8.40 3.74 -13.25
C ARG A 170 -8.19 3.75 -11.73
N ARG A 171 -9.26 3.60 -10.95
CA ARG A 171 -9.19 3.58 -9.48
C ARG A 171 -8.38 2.38 -8.96
N LEU A 172 -8.57 1.20 -9.54
CA LEU A 172 -7.83 -0.01 -9.18
C LEU A 172 -6.37 0.05 -9.58
N ARG A 173 -6.11 0.59 -10.78
CA ARG A 173 -4.75 0.87 -11.21
C ARG A 173 -4.06 1.85 -10.27
N GLY A 174 -4.77 2.88 -9.82
CA GLY A 174 -4.31 3.83 -8.81
C GLY A 174 -3.95 3.13 -7.50
N VAL A 175 -4.84 2.30 -6.94
CA VAL A 175 -4.60 1.55 -5.70
C VAL A 175 -3.38 0.63 -5.82
N GLY A 176 -3.25 -0.13 -6.92
CA GLY A 176 -2.08 -1.00 -7.12
C GLY A 176 -0.77 -0.23 -7.26
N LEU A 177 -0.80 0.96 -7.86
CA LEU A 177 0.39 1.80 -7.96
C LEU A 177 0.72 2.50 -6.64
N HIS A 178 -0.28 2.87 -5.83
CA HIS A 178 -0.07 3.35 -4.47
C HIS A 178 0.52 2.27 -3.57
N GLY A 179 0.02 1.03 -3.66
CA GLY A 179 0.60 -0.09 -2.91
C GLY A 179 2.04 -0.35 -3.32
N LEU A 180 2.34 -0.33 -4.62
CA LEU A 180 3.72 -0.41 -5.11
C LEU A 180 4.58 0.75 -4.60
N ALA A 181 4.05 1.96 -4.60
CA ALA A 181 4.75 3.13 -4.11
C ALA A 181 5.02 3.05 -2.59
N LEU A 182 4.06 2.56 -1.82
CA LEU A 182 4.22 2.32 -0.39
C LEU A 182 5.32 1.29 -0.13
N VAL A 183 5.30 0.15 -0.82
CA VAL A 183 6.39 -0.85 -0.70
C VAL A 183 7.73 -0.18 -0.96
N ILE A 184 7.83 0.54 -2.06
CA ILE A 184 9.05 1.23 -2.47
C ILE A 184 9.51 2.27 -1.40
N VAL A 185 8.61 3.10 -0.87
CA VAL A 185 8.92 4.08 0.19
C VAL A 185 9.33 3.41 1.50
N TRP A 186 8.62 2.37 1.94
CA TRP A 186 8.93 1.68 3.20
C TRP A 186 10.22 0.87 3.10
N TYR A 187 10.54 0.33 1.93
CA TYR A 187 11.85 -0.24 1.64
C TYR A 187 12.95 0.80 1.73
N GLY A 188 12.78 1.99 1.15
CA GLY A 188 13.73 3.10 1.27
C GLY A 188 13.92 3.58 2.72
N ALA A 189 12.83 3.73 3.47
CA ALA A 189 12.88 4.10 4.88
C ALA A 189 13.58 3.00 5.73
N ALA A 190 13.30 1.73 5.44
CA ALA A 190 13.94 0.62 6.13
C ALA A 190 15.44 0.57 5.85
N LEU A 191 15.88 0.82 4.60
CA LEU A 191 17.31 0.90 4.23
C LEU A 191 18.05 1.94 5.06
N GLY A 192 17.48 3.15 5.21
CA GLY A 192 18.07 4.20 6.04
C GLY A 192 18.14 3.82 7.52
N GLY A 193 17.23 2.97 8.00
CA GLY A 193 17.20 2.51 9.39
C GLY A 193 18.05 1.29 9.71
N VAL A 194 18.52 0.51 8.70
CA VAL A 194 19.31 -0.72 8.94
C VAL A 194 20.60 -0.43 9.71
N PHE A 195 21.16 0.77 9.56
CA PHE A 195 22.39 1.19 10.26
C PHE A 195 22.16 1.70 11.70
N GLY A 196 20.90 1.83 12.14
CA GLY A 196 20.57 2.37 13.46
C GLY A 196 19.69 1.45 14.30
N ASP A 197 18.49 1.14 13.82
CA ASP A 197 17.49 0.32 14.53
C ASP A 197 16.98 -0.78 13.60
N VAL A 198 17.72 -1.89 13.60
CA VAL A 198 17.46 -3.04 12.72
C VAL A 198 16.09 -3.63 12.98
N ALA A 199 15.63 -3.71 14.23
CA ALA A 199 14.33 -4.27 14.58
C ALA A 199 13.19 -3.45 13.98
N ARG A 200 13.26 -2.13 14.08
CA ARG A 200 12.30 -1.23 13.44
C ARG A 200 12.32 -1.35 11.93
N SER A 201 13.51 -1.42 11.31
CA SER A 201 13.62 -1.61 9.86
C SER A 201 13.02 -2.93 9.38
N LEU A 202 13.31 -4.03 10.07
CA LEU A 202 12.74 -5.34 9.77
C LEU A 202 11.22 -5.35 9.96
N PHE A 203 10.70 -4.68 11.00
CA PHE A 203 9.26 -4.49 11.17
C PHE A 203 8.61 -3.76 9.98
N LEU A 204 9.20 -2.64 9.54
CA LEU A 204 8.66 -1.86 8.41
C LEU A 204 8.66 -2.68 7.12
N ILE A 205 9.71 -3.46 6.87
CA ILE A 205 9.78 -4.40 5.74
C ILE A 205 8.71 -5.49 5.89
N GLY A 206 8.60 -6.09 7.08
CA GLY A 206 7.66 -7.16 7.37
C GLY A 206 6.21 -6.75 7.16
N LEU A 207 5.80 -5.60 7.70
CA LEU A 207 4.40 -5.16 7.66
C LEU A 207 4.04 -4.45 6.35
N PHE A 208 4.86 -3.49 5.92
CA PHE A 208 4.53 -2.60 4.81
C PHE A 208 5.30 -2.90 3.53
N GLY A 209 6.50 -3.45 3.65
CA GLY A 209 7.31 -3.84 2.49
C GLY A 209 6.84 -5.13 1.81
N LEU A 210 6.57 -6.17 2.59
CA LEU A 210 5.99 -7.44 2.11
C LEU A 210 4.48 -7.41 2.01
N GLY A 211 3.89 -6.37 2.60
CA GLY A 211 2.51 -6.03 2.40
C GLY A 211 2.17 -5.89 0.91
N PRO A 212 0.88 -5.95 0.60
CA PRO A 212 0.42 -5.91 -0.77
C PRO A 212 0.78 -4.65 -1.54
N THR A 213 1.50 -4.84 -2.61
CA THR A 213 1.53 -3.84 -3.68
C THR A 213 0.19 -3.72 -4.42
N LEU A 214 -0.63 -4.78 -4.46
CA LEU A 214 -1.94 -4.78 -5.14
C LEU A 214 -3.13 -4.43 -4.23
N GLY A 215 -2.90 -3.94 -3.01
CA GLY A 215 -3.95 -3.70 -2.00
C GLY A 215 -4.60 -4.99 -1.46
N LEU A 216 -3.90 -5.79 -0.64
CA LEU A 216 -4.29 -7.09 -0.03
C LEU A 216 -5.55 -6.96 0.84
N GLY A 217 -6.01 -5.75 1.18
CA GLY A 217 -7.33 -5.55 1.80
C GLY A 217 -8.49 -5.44 0.79
N PHE A 218 -8.21 -5.11 -0.47
CA PHE A 218 -9.20 -4.58 -1.41
C PHE A 218 -9.65 -5.57 -2.48
N ILE A 219 -8.84 -6.56 -2.81
CA ILE A 219 -9.16 -7.55 -3.85
C ILE A 219 -9.48 -8.90 -3.22
N VAL A 220 -10.40 -8.90 -2.27
CA VAL A 220 -10.81 -10.17 -1.67
C VAL A 220 -12.25 -10.57 -1.96
N PHE A 221 -13.07 -9.77 -2.65
CA PHE A 221 -14.17 -10.23 -3.53
C PHE A 221 -15.06 -9.09 -4.08
N GLY A 222 -14.86 -7.83 -3.69
CA GLY A 222 -15.70 -6.74 -4.20
C GLY A 222 -15.10 -5.37 -3.98
N ILE A 223 -14.37 -4.94 -4.99
CA ILE A 223 -14.07 -3.52 -5.19
C ILE A 223 -15.37 -2.76 -5.48
N SER A 224 -16.33 -3.43 -6.11
CA SER A 224 -17.67 -2.94 -6.41
C SER A 224 -18.65 -4.11 -6.49
N ALA A 225 -19.94 -3.87 -6.26
CA ALA A 225 -20.96 -4.89 -6.43
C ALA A 225 -21.02 -5.36 -7.89
N GLY A 226 -20.81 -4.46 -8.85
CA GLY A 226 -20.75 -4.82 -10.28
C GLY A 226 -19.62 -5.79 -10.65
N HIS A 227 -18.46 -5.73 -9.98
CA HIS A 227 -17.39 -6.72 -10.17
C HIS A 227 -17.77 -8.07 -9.59
N ALA A 228 -18.29 -8.08 -8.36
CA ALA A 228 -18.70 -9.30 -7.69
C ALA A 228 -19.85 -9.97 -8.46
N ASP A 229 -20.86 -9.22 -8.86
CA ASP A 229 -21.96 -9.70 -9.70
C ASP A 229 -21.45 -10.24 -11.03
N GLY A 230 -20.52 -9.57 -11.71
CA GLY A 230 -19.91 -10.09 -12.93
C GLY A 230 -19.11 -11.39 -12.73
N LEU A 231 -18.44 -11.54 -11.59
CA LEU A 231 -17.65 -12.74 -11.24
C LEU A 231 -18.56 -13.93 -10.92
N PHE A 232 -19.69 -13.71 -10.24
CA PHE A 232 -20.62 -14.76 -9.83
C PHE A 232 -21.78 -15.00 -10.80
N ALA A 233 -22.03 -14.10 -11.75
CA ALA A 233 -23.04 -14.27 -12.82
C ALA A 233 -22.67 -15.42 -13.77
N ARG A 234 -21.38 -15.76 -13.87
CA ARG A 234 -20.91 -16.91 -14.65
C ARG A 234 -20.80 -18.14 -13.76
N PRO A 235 -21.11 -19.35 -14.27
CA PRO A 235 -21.07 -20.60 -13.48
C PRO A 235 -19.63 -21.08 -13.27
N HIS A 236 -18.84 -20.31 -12.52
CA HIS A 236 -17.50 -20.67 -12.13
C HIS A 236 -17.53 -21.50 -10.84
N ALA A 237 -16.81 -22.62 -10.83
CA ALA A 237 -16.65 -23.39 -9.60
C ALA A 237 -16.00 -22.53 -8.51
N PRO A 238 -16.53 -22.48 -7.27
CA PRO A 238 -15.98 -21.67 -6.17
C PRO A 238 -14.49 -21.92 -5.92
N ARG A 239 -14.03 -23.16 -6.11
CA ARG A 239 -12.61 -23.52 -5.99
C ARG A 239 -11.72 -22.81 -7.01
N ARG A 240 -12.19 -22.55 -8.24
CA ARG A 240 -11.44 -21.79 -9.25
C ARG A 240 -11.36 -20.31 -8.88
N ILE A 241 -12.43 -19.77 -8.30
CA ILE A 241 -12.48 -18.40 -7.81
C ILE A 241 -11.49 -18.21 -6.66
N VAL A 242 -11.52 -19.09 -5.65
CA VAL A 242 -10.56 -19.09 -4.52
C VAL A 242 -9.11 -19.18 -5.00
N LYS A 243 -8.80 -20.09 -5.94
CA LYS A 243 -7.45 -20.21 -6.51
C LYS A 243 -7.00 -18.93 -7.23
N ALA A 244 -7.89 -18.32 -8.00
CA ALA A 244 -7.58 -17.06 -8.68
C ALA A 244 -7.29 -15.94 -7.67
N THR A 245 -8.08 -15.83 -6.60
CA THR A 245 -7.87 -14.85 -5.53
C THR A 245 -6.54 -15.08 -4.81
N LEU A 246 -6.22 -16.32 -4.42
CA LEU A 246 -4.92 -16.65 -3.81
C LEU A 246 -3.75 -16.24 -4.70
N VAL A 247 -3.81 -16.57 -5.99
CA VAL A 247 -2.76 -16.20 -6.97
C VAL A 247 -2.64 -14.68 -7.11
N LEU A 248 -3.75 -13.94 -7.15
CA LEU A 248 -3.72 -12.47 -7.23
C LEU A 248 -3.09 -11.84 -5.98
N LEU A 249 -3.40 -12.38 -4.80
CA LEU A 249 -2.81 -11.91 -3.55
C LEU A 249 -1.31 -12.23 -3.47
N TRP A 250 -0.88 -13.40 -3.95
CA TRP A 250 0.55 -13.72 -4.07
C TRP A 250 1.28 -12.87 -5.12
N LEU A 251 0.64 -12.55 -6.24
CA LEU A 251 1.17 -11.56 -7.18
C LEU A 251 1.33 -10.17 -6.53
N GLY A 252 0.51 -9.87 -5.51
CA GLY A 252 0.56 -8.62 -4.75
C GLY A 252 1.72 -8.52 -3.76
N ILE A 253 2.18 -9.63 -3.17
CA ILE A 253 3.36 -9.65 -2.29
C ILE A 253 4.66 -9.76 -3.07
N LEU A 254 4.59 -10.19 -4.34
CA LEU A 254 5.74 -10.51 -5.18
C LEU A 254 6.77 -9.36 -5.27
N PRO A 255 6.38 -8.10 -5.55
CA PRO A 255 7.36 -7.01 -5.60
C PRO A 255 8.07 -6.79 -4.26
N GLY A 256 7.35 -6.91 -3.14
CA GLY A 256 7.95 -6.88 -1.81
C GLY A 256 8.95 -8.01 -1.62
N THR A 257 8.57 -9.25 -1.93
CA THR A 257 9.48 -10.41 -1.77
C THR A 257 10.73 -10.32 -2.63
N LEU A 258 10.63 -9.76 -3.84
CA LEU A 258 11.76 -9.61 -4.77
C LEU A 258 12.77 -8.55 -4.32
N LEU A 259 12.37 -7.64 -3.45
CA LEU A 259 13.26 -6.61 -2.90
C LEU A 259 13.97 -7.07 -1.61
N LEU A 260 13.54 -8.16 -0.97
CA LEU A 260 14.21 -8.70 0.22
C LEU A 260 15.71 -9.01 0.02
N PRO A 261 16.15 -9.59 -1.12
CA PRO A 261 17.57 -9.87 -1.35
C PRO A 261 18.47 -8.64 -1.27
N ALA A 262 17.92 -7.45 -1.54
CA ALA A 262 18.66 -6.21 -1.40
C ALA A 262 19.22 -6.06 0.03
N PHE A 263 18.51 -6.52 1.07
CA PHE A 263 18.89 -6.35 2.47
C PHE A 263 19.95 -7.34 2.97
N LEU A 264 20.15 -8.46 2.26
CA LEU A 264 21.03 -9.53 2.71
C LEU A 264 22.47 -9.08 2.99
N PRO A 265 23.10 -8.17 2.21
CA PRO A 265 24.46 -7.71 2.48
C PRO A 265 24.60 -6.91 3.78
N TRP A 266 23.50 -6.34 4.30
CA TRP A 266 23.51 -5.47 5.48
C TRP A 266 22.96 -6.15 6.74
N LEU A 267 22.56 -7.41 6.65
CA LEU A 267 21.95 -8.15 7.75
C LEU A 267 22.78 -9.38 8.12
N SER A 268 22.79 -9.72 9.40
CA SER A 268 23.31 -11.02 9.83
C SER A 268 22.49 -12.18 9.24
N PRO A 269 23.04 -13.40 9.14
CA PRO A 269 22.28 -14.58 8.71
C PRO A 269 21.03 -14.83 9.57
N ALA A 270 21.12 -14.54 10.87
CA ALA A 270 20.01 -14.71 11.80
C ALA A 270 18.86 -13.72 11.50
N GLN A 271 19.17 -12.44 11.24
CA GLN A 271 18.17 -11.43 10.84
C GLN A 271 17.60 -11.72 9.43
N SER A 272 18.43 -12.21 8.52
CA SER A 272 17.99 -12.63 7.18
C SER A 272 17.00 -13.80 7.24
N SER A 273 17.17 -14.71 8.20
CA SER A 273 16.23 -15.81 8.44
C SER A 273 14.83 -15.29 8.83
N LEU A 274 14.76 -14.17 9.55
CA LEU A 274 13.50 -13.53 9.93
C LEU A 274 12.78 -12.94 8.72
N LEU A 275 13.51 -12.31 7.78
CA LEU A 275 12.93 -11.81 6.53
C LEU A 275 12.32 -12.93 5.68
N LEU A 276 13.00 -14.07 5.59
CA LEU A 276 12.45 -15.26 4.95
C LEU A 276 11.20 -15.75 5.70
N GLY A 277 11.24 -15.76 7.02
CA GLY A 277 10.09 -16.06 7.88
C GLY A 277 8.88 -15.17 7.59
N PHE A 278 9.10 -13.86 7.40
CA PHE A 278 8.04 -12.91 7.04
C PHE A 278 7.44 -13.20 5.66
N ALA A 279 8.27 -13.49 4.65
CA ALA A 279 7.79 -13.83 3.32
C ALA A 279 6.91 -15.10 3.34
N LEU A 280 7.35 -16.12 4.08
CA LEU A 280 6.61 -17.37 4.26
C LEU A 280 5.32 -17.15 5.06
N TRP A 281 5.35 -16.36 6.12
CA TRP A 281 4.18 -16.02 6.93
C TRP A 281 3.10 -15.31 6.11
N TRP A 282 3.48 -14.30 5.32
CA TRP A 282 2.56 -13.62 4.41
C TRP A 282 1.95 -14.59 3.41
N SER A 283 2.78 -15.42 2.79
CA SER A 283 2.36 -16.34 1.73
C SER A 283 1.46 -17.47 2.23
N GLY A 284 1.78 -18.04 3.39
CA GLY A 284 1.16 -19.26 3.92
C GLY A 284 0.08 -19.05 4.97
N ILE A 285 0.10 -17.94 5.71
CA ILE A 285 -0.87 -17.66 6.78
C ILE A 285 -1.76 -16.46 6.40
N VAL A 286 -1.15 -15.31 6.12
CA VAL A 286 -1.92 -14.07 5.92
C VAL A 286 -2.78 -14.13 4.65
N VAL A 287 -2.21 -14.54 3.52
CA VAL A 287 -2.93 -14.65 2.25
C VAL A 287 -4.14 -15.61 2.36
N PRO A 288 -4.01 -16.85 2.86
CA PRO A 288 -5.16 -17.73 3.04
C PRO A 288 -6.18 -17.21 4.05
N ALA A 289 -5.74 -16.58 5.14
CA ALA A 289 -6.64 -15.99 6.13
C ALA A 289 -7.48 -14.84 5.54
N LEU A 290 -6.89 -14.02 4.68
CA LEU A 290 -7.63 -12.98 3.95
C LEU A 290 -8.71 -13.60 3.06
N VAL A 291 -8.36 -14.64 2.28
CA VAL A 291 -9.33 -15.36 1.43
C VAL A 291 -10.43 -16.04 2.26
N TYR A 292 -10.11 -16.50 3.47
CA TYR A 292 -11.07 -17.06 4.42
C TYR A 292 -12.04 -15.99 4.92
N VAL A 293 -11.56 -14.81 5.34
CA VAL A 293 -12.42 -13.78 5.94
C VAL A 293 -13.29 -13.08 4.89
N ALA A 294 -12.81 -12.95 3.67
CA ALA A 294 -13.44 -12.07 2.69
C ALA A 294 -14.88 -12.37 2.30
N PRO A 295 -15.32 -13.63 2.14
CA PRO A 295 -16.74 -13.93 1.88
C PRO A 295 -17.68 -13.46 3.00
N ARG A 296 -17.16 -13.12 4.18
CA ARG A 296 -17.94 -12.61 5.33
C ARG A 296 -18.04 -11.09 5.36
N LEU A 297 -17.27 -10.39 4.53
CA LEU A 297 -17.35 -8.94 4.41
C LEU A 297 -18.63 -8.59 3.63
N ARG A 298 -19.45 -7.70 4.18
CA ARG A 298 -20.74 -7.30 3.58
C ARG A 298 -20.74 -5.89 3.01
N LYS A 299 -19.63 -5.17 3.12
CA LYS A 299 -19.48 -3.83 2.55
C LYS A 299 -18.42 -3.88 1.45
N PRO A 300 -18.73 -3.33 0.27
CA PRO A 300 -17.72 -3.20 -0.76
C PRO A 300 -16.66 -2.21 -0.28
N VAL A 301 -15.49 -2.31 -0.87
CA VAL A 301 -14.42 -1.35 -0.60
C VAL A 301 -14.86 0.01 -1.13
N ASP A 302 -14.97 0.99 -0.24
CA ASP A 302 -15.16 2.36 -0.67
C ASP A 302 -13.85 2.88 -1.28
N THR A 303 -13.84 2.99 -2.61
CA THR A 303 -12.70 3.52 -3.37
C THR A 303 -12.64 5.06 -3.40
N SER A 304 -13.65 5.73 -2.84
CA SER A 304 -13.72 7.19 -2.69
C SER A 304 -13.20 7.67 -1.34
N ALA A 305 -13.34 6.84 -0.29
CA ALA A 305 -12.65 7.03 0.97
C ALA A 305 -11.16 6.63 0.85
N SER A 306 -10.33 7.14 1.76
CA SER A 306 -8.88 6.88 1.82
C SER A 306 -8.53 5.41 1.54
N ALA A 307 -7.42 5.14 0.85
CA ALA A 307 -6.90 3.79 0.58
C ALA A 307 -6.56 2.97 1.86
N PHE A 308 -6.92 3.46 3.05
CA PHE A 308 -6.81 2.81 4.35
C PHE A 308 -8.13 2.72 5.13
N THR A 309 -9.24 3.28 4.64
CA THR A 309 -10.57 3.05 5.24
C THR A 309 -11.08 1.69 4.80
N ILE A 310 -10.46 0.63 5.31
CA ILE A 310 -11.17 -0.63 5.43
C ILE A 310 -12.35 -0.30 6.37
N SER A 311 -13.58 -0.40 5.88
CA SER A 311 -14.75 -0.39 6.76
C SER A 311 -14.76 -1.71 7.55
N VAL A 312 -13.80 -1.88 8.47
CA VAL A 312 -13.67 -3.03 9.38
C VAL A 312 -14.66 -2.93 10.55
N ARG A 313 -15.88 -2.46 10.30
CA ARG A 313 -16.93 -2.46 11.33
C ARG A 313 -17.47 -3.87 11.65
N THR A 314 -16.85 -4.91 11.08
CA THR A 314 -17.22 -6.31 11.33
C THR A 314 -16.11 -7.00 12.11
N LEU A 315 -16.47 -7.65 13.23
CA LEU A 315 -15.59 -8.43 14.11
C LEU A 315 -14.64 -9.38 13.34
N HIS A 316 -15.11 -9.89 12.20
CA HIS A 316 -14.36 -10.81 11.34
C HIS A 316 -13.15 -10.17 10.64
N GLY A 317 -13.23 -8.89 10.27
CA GLY A 317 -12.09 -8.17 9.70
C GLY A 317 -11.05 -7.80 10.75
N ILE A 318 -11.50 -7.54 11.99
CA ILE A 318 -10.61 -7.27 13.13
C ILE A 318 -9.77 -8.50 13.46
N ALA A 319 -10.33 -9.71 13.30
CA ALA A 319 -9.66 -10.97 13.56
C ALA A 319 -8.41 -11.23 12.69
N VAL A 320 -8.18 -10.46 11.62
CA VAL A 320 -6.99 -10.60 10.76
C VAL A 320 -5.81 -9.75 11.29
N TYR A 321 -6.07 -8.68 12.05
CA TYR A 321 -5.01 -7.80 12.58
C TYR A 321 -3.96 -8.51 13.43
N PRO A 322 -4.31 -9.44 14.33
CA PRO A 322 -3.30 -10.19 15.08
C PRO A 322 -2.27 -10.89 14.19
N LEU A 323 -2.68 -11.36 13.01
CA LEU A 323 -1.78 -12.01 12.04
C LEU A 323 -0.79 -11.02 11.41
N TRP A 324 -1.16 -9.74 11.31
CA TRP A 324 -0.31 -8.67 10.77
C TRP A 324 0.67 -8.20 11.86
N PHE A 325 0.18 -8.04 13.09
CA PHE A 325 0.98 -7.67 14.25
C PHE A 325 1.93 -8.79 14.73
N ALA A 326 1.68 -10.05 14.37
CA ALA A 326 2.58 -11.16 14.66
C ALA A 326 4.01 -10.89 14.15
N LEU A 327 4.16 -10.20 13.00
CA LEU A 327 5.46 -9.82 12.45
C LEU A 327 6.18 -8.79 13.33
N MET A 328 5.42 -7.82 13.87
CA MET A 328 5.93 -6.81 14.81
C MET A 328 6.39 -7.45 16.11
N ILE A 329 5.56 -8.32 16.69
CA ILE A 329 5.86 -9.01 17.94
C ILE A 329 7.11 -9.88 17.74
N ALA A 330 7.20 -10.62 16.63
CA ALA A 330 8.37 -11.43 16.33
C ALA A 330 9.65 -10.60 16.17
N ALA A 331 9.60 -9.45 15.47
CA ALA A 331 10.75 -8.56 15.35
C ALA A 331 11.19 -7.99 16.71
N ALA A 332 10.23 -7.51 17.52
CA ALA A 332 10.51 -6.93 18.83
C ALA A 332 11.07 -7.96 19.82
N VAL A 333 10.50 -9.18 19.85
CA VAL A 333 10.97 -10.27 20.72
C VAL A 333 12.34 -10.77 20.26
N ALA A 334 12.56 -10.90 18.94
CA ALA A 334 13.86 -11.31 18.40
C ALA A 334 14.96 -10.33 18.77
N ASP A 335 14.66 -9.03 18.75
CA ASP A 335 15.59 -7.97 19.15
C ASP A 335 15.84 -7.98 20.66
N ALA A 336 14.77 -7.93 21.47
CA ALA A 336 14.88 -7.85 22.92
C ALA A 336 15.55 -9.07 23.57
N ALA A 337 15.34 -10.27 23.01
CA ALA A 337 15.90 -11.51 23.54
C ALA A 337 17.08 -12.06 22.71
N GLY A 338 17.46 -11.41 21.62
CA GLY A 338 18.52 -11.88 20.72
C GLY A 338 18.20 -13.18 19.96
N VAL A 339 16.92 -13.57 19.86
CA VAL A 339 16.45 -14.88 19.35
C VAL A 339 15.98 -14.85 17.89
N TRP A 340 16.75 -14.18 17.02
CA TRP A 340 16.41 -13.99 15.60
C TRP A 340 16.15 -15.29 14.82
N TRP A 341 16.98 -16.31 15.03
CA TRP A 341 16.79 -17.63 14.42
C TRP A 341 15.48 -18.28 14.83
N THR A 342 15.15 -18.22 16.12
CA THR A 342 13.92 -18.81 16.66
C THR A 342 12.70 -18.10 16.10
N ALA A 343 12.71 -16.76 16.08
CA ALA A 343 11.61 -15.98 15.52
C ALA A 343 11.42 -16.25 14.02
N GLY A 344 12.52 -16.31 13.26
CA GLY A 344 12.51 -16.69 11.84
C GLY A 344 11.99 -18.10 11.62
N ALA A 345 12.43 -19.08 12.42
CA ALA A 345 11.99 -20.47 12.33
C ALA A 345 10.51 -20.66 12.70
N VAL A 346 10.01 -19.95 13.71
CA VAL A 346 8.59 -20.03 14.12
C VAL A 346 7.69 -19.47 13.02
N LEU A 347 7.99 -18.26 12.53
CA LEU A 347 7.18 -17.64 11.47
C LEU A 347 7.33 -18.37 10.14
N GLY A 348 8.57 -18.73 9.77
CA GLY A 348 8.87 -19.46 8.55
C GLY A 348 8.28 -20.85 8.55
N GLY A 349 8.38 -21.58 9.66
CA GLY A 349 7.79 -22.89 9.85
C GLY A 349 6.27 -22.86 9.77
N ALA A 350 5.62 -21.95 10.50
CA ALA A 350 4.16 -21.78 10.42
C ALA A 350 3.71 -21.39 9.01
N GLY A 351 4.41 -20.44 8.37
CA GLY A 351 4.19 -20.05 6.97
C GLY A 351 4.33 -21.22 6.00
N LEU A 352 5.39 -22.01 6.14
CA LEU A 352 5.64 -23.19 5.30
C LEU A 352 4.57 -24.26 5.51
N ILE A 353 4.17 -24.54 6.76
CA ILE A 353 3.06 -25.47 7.07
C ILE A 353 1.77 -24.96 6.41
N GLY A 354 1.49 -23.66 6.50
CA GLY A 354 0.33 -23.05 5.85
C GLY A 354 0.34 -23.22 4.33
N LEU A 355 1.50 -23.00 3.70
CA LEU A 355 1.69 -23.22 2.25
C LEU A 355 1.50 -24.69 1.86
N LEU A 356 2.12 -25.61 2.61
CA LEU A 356 1.97 -27.04 2.37
C LEU A 356 0.52 -27.48 2.57
N ALA A 357 -0.20 -26.88 3.52
CA ALA A 357 -1.61 -27.19 3.79
C ALA A 357 -2.59 -26.71 2.70
N LEU A 358 -2.17 -25.82 1.77
CA LEU A 358 -3.03 -25.20 0.75
C LEU A 358 -3.86 -26.18 -0.10
N PRO A 359 -3.33 -27.32 -0.58
CA PRO A 359 -4.11 -28.26 -1.38
C PRO A 359 -5.38 -28.74 -0.64
N TRP A 360 -5.29 -28.93 0.67
CA TRP A 360 -6.39 -29.33 1.55
C TRP A 360 -7.28 -28.16 1.96
N THR A 361 -6.70 -27.01 2.32
CA THR A 361 -7.48 -25.84 2.77
C THR A 361 -8.26 -25.17 1.64
N THR A 362 -7.82 -25.27 0.38
CA THR A 362 -8.56 -24.70 -0.77
C THR A 362 -9.98 -25.24 -0.90
N GLY A 363 -10.23 -26.49 -0.50
CA GLY A 363 -11.58 -27.07 -0.47
C GLY A 363 -12.45 -26.42 0.60
N MET A 364 -11.88 -26.17 1.79
CA MET A 364 -12.56 -25.49 2.88
C MET A 364 -12.89 -24.04 2.53
N LEU A 365 -11.93 -23.30 1.97
CA LEU A 365 -12.12 -21.94 1.48
C LEU A 365 -13.22 -21.88 0.39
N ALA A 366 -13.27 -22.87 -0.50
CA ALA A 366 -14.30 -22.93 -1.54
C ALA A 366 -15.71 -23.18 -0.96
N ARG A 367 -15.83 -24.05 0.05
CA ARG A 367 -17.12 -24.27 0.76
C ARG A 367 -17.56 -23.02 1.51
N GLN A 368 -16.61 -22.32 2.13
CA GLN A 368 -16.91 -21.07 2.82
C GLN A 368 -17.37 -19.97 1.86
N LEU A 369 -16.69 -19.82 0.72
CA LEU A 369 -17.13 -18.90 -0.33
C LEU A 369 -18.54 -19.27 -0.82
N ALA A 370 -18.80 -20.54 -1.10
CA ALA A 370 -20.10 -21.00 -1.58
C ALA A 370 -21.24 -20.72 -0.58
N SER A 371 -20.99 -20.91 0.72
CA SER A 371 -21.99 -20.68 1.77
C SER A 371 -22.27 -19.19 2.02
N HIS A 372 -21.29 -18.31 1.85
CA HIS A 372 -21.44 -16.89 2.19
C HIS A 372 -21.64 -15.96 0.99
N ARG A 373 -21.42 -16.44 -0.26
CA ARG A 373 -21.48 -15.58 -1.46
C ARG A 373 -22.78 -14.80 -1.62
N HIS A 374 -23.93 -15.39 -1.28
CA HIS A 374 -25.23 -14.75 -1.46
C HIS A 374 -25.42 -13.60 -0.48
N ALA A 375 -25.06 -13.81 0.79
CA ALA A 375 -25.10 -12.78 1.81
C ALA A 375 -24.09 -11.66 1.53
N MET A 376 -22.91 -12.01 0.99
CA MET A 376 -21.91 -11.03 0.56
C MET A 376 -22.44 -10.14 -0.58
N LEU A 377 -23.02 -10.74 -1.63
CA LEU A 377 -23.57 -10.01 -2.78
C LEU A 377 -24.75 -9.11 -2.40
N ALA A 378 -25.66 -9.61 -1.57
CA ALA A 378 -26.78 -8.81 -1.05
C ALA A 378 -26.26 -7.59 -0.26
N GLY A 379 -25.32 -7.81 0.66
CA GLY A 379 -24.69 -6.73 1.41
C GLY A 379 -23.97 -5.72 0.52
N PHE A 380 -23.29 -6.16 -0.54
CA PHE A 380 -22.64 -5.25 -1.47
C PHE A 380 -23.62 -4.35 -2.21
N ARG A 381 -24.74 -4.89 -2.69
CA ARG A 381 -25.78 -4.10 -3.37
C ARG A 381 -26.45 -3.09 -2.43
N GLU A 382 -26.66 -3.46 -1.17
CA GLU A 382 -27.25 -2.58 -0.16
C GLU A 382 -26.32 -1.44 0.29
N ASN A 383 -25.01 -1.68 0.26
CA ASN A 383 -24.01 -0.75 0.82
C ASN A 383 -23.12 -0.10 -0.24
N GLU A 384 -23.43 -0.22 -1.53
CA GLU A 384 -22.67 0.44 -2.58
C GLU A 384 -23.00 1.95 -2.57
N PRO A 385 -22.00 2.84 -2.40
CA PRO A 385 -22.24 4.27 -2.43
C PRO A 385 -22.66 4.70 -3.85
N VAL A 386 -23.83 5.35 -3.94
CA VAL A 386 -24.39 5.91 -5.19
C VAL A 386 -23.56 7.10 -5.67
#